data_AF-A0A8J2UBA2-F1
#
_entry.id   AF-A0A8J2UBA2-F1
#
_cell.length_a   1.000
_cell.length_b   1.000
_cell.length_c   1.000
_cell.angle_alpha   90.00
_cell.angle_beta   90.00
_cell.angle_gamma   90.00
#
_symmetry.space_group_name_H-M   'P 1'
#
loop_
_entity.id
_entity.type
_entity.pdbx_description
1 polymer ?
#
loop_
_entity_poly.entity_id
_entity_poly.type
_entity_poly.pdbx_seq_one_letter_code
_entity_poly.pdbx_strand_id
1 'polypeptide(L)'
;MSVETFKRVREVVEPVLVHYQHDLRKLDFKTLMDYDGPFVYGYRRTGTDLLLLRPSVEDYSWKHPITVDEMETKLKELFVWIDCKDRNTHFLHFDGHKLHSKTVHELRNIWFDHVAKIVIDAKNRVLNTSSADRQTQFS
;
A
#
# COMPACT_ATOMS: atom_id res chain seq x y z
N MET A 1 -4.72 -13.20 11.01
CA MET A 1 -6.20 -13.13 10.93
C MET A 1 -6.58 -12.37 9.68
N SER A 2 -7.12 -13.03 8.64
CA SER A 2 -7.29 -12.40 7.33
C SER A 2 -8.72 -12.50 6.73
N VAL A 3 -9.55 -13.41 7.24
CA VAL A 3 -10.97 -13.55 6.83
C VAL A 3 -11.83 -12.37 7.26
N GLU A 4 -11.58 -11.83 8.46
CA GLU A 4 -12.44 -10.82 9.08
C GLU A 4 -12.29 -9.45 8.41
N THR A 5 -11.06 -9.06 8.06
CA THR A 5 -10.79 -7.82 7.32
C THR A 5 -11.44 -7.86 5.94
N PHE A 6 -11.30 -8.97 5.22
CA PHE A 6 -11.96 -9.14 3.93
C PHE A 6 -13.49 -9.08 4.05
N LYS A 7 -14.10 -9.72 5.05
CA LYS A 7 -15.55 -9.63 5.28
C LYS A 7 -16.01 -8.18 5.43
N ARG A 8 -15.31 -7.38 6.25
CA ARG A 8 -15.63 -5.96 6.45
C ARG A 8 -15.50 -5.14 5.17
N VAL A 9 -14.44 -5.36 4.40
CA VAL A 9 -14.27 -4.70 3.09
C VAL A 9 -15.41 -5.09 2.15
N ARG A 10 -15.73 -6.39 2.06
CA ARG A 10 -16.79 -6.90 1.19
C ARG A 10 -18.14 -6.28 1.54
N GLU A 11 -18.50 -6.21 2.82
CA GLU A 11 -19.77 -5.63 3.28
C GLU A 11 -19.95 -4.17 2.82
N VAL A 12 -18.88 -3.38 2.78
CA VAL A 12 -18.91 -1.98 2.36
C VAL A 12 -18.87 -1.83 0.83
N VAL A 13 -18.07 -2.65 0.16
CA VAL A 13 -17.73 -2.46 -1.26
C VAL A 13 -18.71 -3.18 -2.19
N GLU A 14 -19.13 -4.40 -1.83
CA GLU A 14 -19.97 -5.26 -2.68
C GLU A 14 -21.29 -4.62 -3.13
N PRO A 15 -22.01 -3.84 -2.29
CA PRO A 15 -23.23 -3.14 -2.71
C PRO A 15 -23.02 -2.11 -3.82
N VAL A 16 -21.80 -1.59 -4.00
CA VAL A 16 -21.48 -0.58 -5.01
C VAL A 16 -21.02 -1.21 -6.32
N LEU A 17 -20.49 -2.45 -6.30
CA LEU A 17 -19.98 -3.13 -7.47
C LEU A 17 -21.11 -3.69 -8.35
N VAL A 18 -21.18 -3.23 -9.62
CA VAL A 18 -22.24 -3.64 -10.55
C VAL A 18 -21.78 -4.74 -11.50
N HIS A 19 -20.51 -4.75 -11.90
CA HIS A 19 -19.97 -5.73 -12.87
C HIS A 19 -18.64 -6.39 -12.43
N TYR A 20 -18.10 -6.01 -11.26
CA TYR A 20 -16.73 -6.35 -10.83
C TYR A 20 -16.66 -7.14 -9.52
N GLN A 21 -17.77 -7.75 -9.09
CA GLN A 21 -17.79 -8.59 -7.88
C GLN A 21 -16.74 -9.72 -7.94
N HIS A 22 -16.39 -10.19 -9.14
CA HIS A 22 -15.39 -11.24 -9.33
C HIS A 22 -13.96 -10.78 -9.00
N ASP A 23 -13.60 -9.52 -9.26
CA ASP A 23 -12.27 -8.97 -8.96
C ASP A 23 -12.08 -8.77 -7.46
N LEU A 24 -13.11 -8.24 -6.79
CA LEU A 24 -13.19 -8.20 -5.32
C LEU A 24 -13.04 -9.62 -4.74
N ARG A 25 -13.71 -10.61 -5.34
CA ARG A 25 -13.77 -12.00 -4.85
C ARG A 25 -12.56 -12.86 -5.23
N LYS A 26 -11.64 -12.41 -6.10
CA LYS A 26 -10.43 -13.18 -6.46
C LYS A 26 -9.13 -12.47 -6.13
N LEU A 27 -8.93 -11.27 -6.67
CA LEU A 27 -7.63 -10.57 -6.58
C LEU A 27 -7.47 -9.89 -5.22
N ASP A 28 -8.44 -9.09 -4.84
CA ASP A 28 -8.44 -8.44 -3.52
C ASP A 28 -8.66 -9.47 -2.42
N PHE A 29 -9.52 -10.46 -2.64
CA PHE A 29 -9.73 -11.58 -1.71
C PHE A 29 -8.42 -12.29 -1.40
N LYS A 30 -7.68 -12.78 -2.40
CA LYS A 30 -6.42 -13.48 -2.17
C LYS A 30 -5.42 -12.57 -1.44
N THR A 31 -5.30 -11.33 -1.88
CA THR A 31 -4.37 -10.37 -1.30
C THR A 31 -4.68 -10.09 0.18
N LEU A 32 -5.94 -9.83 0.52
CA LEU A 32 -6.37 -9.55 1.90
C LEU A 32 -6.48 -10.81 2.76
N MET A 33 -6.55 -12.00 2.17
CA MET A 33 -6.41 -13.28 2.87
C MET A 33 -4.96 -13.57 3.27
N ASP A 34 -3.99 -13.05 2.52
CA ASP A 34 -2.56 -13.25 2.75
C ASP A 34 -1.90 -12.07 3.50
N TYR A 35 -2.64 -11.00 3.79
CA TYR A 35 -2.14 -9.79 4.43
C TYR A 35 -3.14 -9.19 5.42
N ASP A 36 -2.69 -8.95 6.66
CA ASP A 36 -3.49 -8.39 7.75
C ASP A 36 -3.07 -6.98 8.18
N GLY A 37 -2.12 -6.37 7.48
CA GLY A 37 -1.64 -5.02 7.77
C GLY A 37 -2.51 -3.90 7.17
N PRO A 38 -2.12 -2.63 7.39
CA PRO A 38 -2.84 -1.48 6.87
C PRO A 38 -2.82 -1.40 5.33
N PHE A 39 -3.86 -0.82 4.74
CA PHE A 39 -3.96 -0.61 3.30
C PHE A 39 -4.86 0.58 2.95
N VAL A 40 -4.66 1.12 1.76
CA VAL A 40 -5.55 2.10 1.13
C VAL A 40 -6.29 1.45 -0.03
N TYR A 41 -7.56 1.83 -0.18
CA TYR A 41 -8.48 1.16 -1.09
C TYR A 41 -9.35 2.17 -1.81
N GLY A 42 -9.33 2.13 -3.14
CA GLY A 42 -10.25 2.87 -4.01
C GLY A 42 -11.26 1.90 -4.62
N TYR A 43 -12.52 2.31 -4.75
CA TYR A 43 -13.53 1.51 -5.43
C TYR A 43 -14.55 2.34 -6.19
N ARG A 44 -15.15 1.70 -7.19
CA ARG A 44 -16.13 2.25 -8.13
C ARG A 44 -17.03 1.12 -8.64
N ARG A 45 -18.13 1.46 -9.33
CA ARG A 45 -19.08 0.47 -9.87
C ARG A 45 -18.42 -0.63 -10.74
N THR A 46 -17.31 -0.29 -11.39
CA THR A 46 -16.59 -1.12 -12.37
C THR A 46 -15.19 -1.54 -11.91
N GLY A 47 -14.89 -1.51 -10.61
CA GLY A 47 -13.63 -2.07 -10.11
C GLY A 47 -13.15 -1.53 -8.78
N THR A 48 -11.97 -1.99 -8.42
CA THR A 48 -11.31 -1.73 -7.16
C THR A 48 -9.83 -1.49 -7.42
N ASP A 49 -9.16 -0.78 -6.53
CA ASP A 49 -7.72 -0.56 -6.53
C ASP A 49 -7.24 -0.65 -5.08
N LEU A 50 -6.25 -1.50 -4.82
CA LEU A 50 -5.73 -1.81 -3.48
C LEU A 50 -4.23 -1.52 -3.43
N LEU A 51 -3.80 -0.72 -2.46
CA LEU A 51 -2.37 -0.57 -2.15
C LEU A 51 -2.13 -0.94 -0.69
N LEU A 52 -1.21 -1.88 -0.49
CA LEU A 52 -0.81 -2.33 0.83
C LEU A 52 0.26 -1.41 1.40
N LEU A 53 0.09 -1.00 2.65
CA LEU A 53 1.08 -0.22 3.40
C LEU A 53 2.08 -1.21 4.01
N ARG A 54 2.91 -1.82 3.16
CA ARG A 54 3.89 -2.81 3.59
C ARG A 54 4.93 -2.17 4.52
N PRO A 55 5.37 -2.87 5.58
CA PRO A 55 6.23 -2.28 6.59
C PRO A 55 7.66 -2.01 6.12
N SER A 56 8.16 -2.73 5.11
CA SER A 56 9.54 -2.63 4.65
C SER A 56 9.67 -2.49 3.14
N VAL A 57 10.79 -1.92 2.68
CA VAL A 57 11.11 -1.80 1.24
C VAL A 57 11.21 -3.15 0.54
N GLU A 58 11.74 -4.17 1.23
CA GLU A 58 11.94 -5.50 0.68
C GLU A 58 10.62 -6.23 0.39
N ASP A 59 9.53 -5.80 1.02
CA ASP A 59 8.18 -6.32 0.76
C ASP A 59 7.61 -5.82 -0.57
N TYR A 60 8.26 -4.83 -1.20
CA TYR A 60 7.93 -4.36 -2.55
C TYR A 60 8.80 -5.12 -3.56
N SER A 61 8.16 -5.74 -4.55
CA SER A 61 8.88 -6.50 -5.59
C SER A 61 9.49 -5.57 -6.63
N TRP A 62 10.81 -5.41 -6.58
CA TRP A 62 11.58 -4.63 -7.57
C TRP A 62 12.23 -5.55 -8.61
N LYS A 63 12.23 -5.15 -9.88
CA LYS A 63 12.85 -5.94 -10.97
C LYS A 63 14.38 -5.87 -10.98
N HIS A 64 14.96 -4.81 -10.43
CA HIS A 64 16.39 -4.51 -10.40
C HIS A 64 16.73 -3.78 -9.10
N PRO A 65 18.02 -3.70 -8.71
CA PRO A 65 18.44 -2.79 -7.66
C PRO A 65 17.98 -1.37 -7.98
N ILE A 66 17.38 -0.70 -7.00
CA ILE A 66 16.94 0.69 -7.11
C ILE A 66 17.58 1.51 -6.00
N THR A 67 17.85 2.77 -6.29
CA THR A 67 18.24 3.73 -5.27
C THR A 67 17.04 4.08 -4.37
N VAL A 68 17.34 4.65 -3.20
CA VAL A 68 16.28 5.10 -2.28
C VAL A 68 15.41 6.20 -2.90
N ASP A 69 15.97 7.09 -3.71
CA ASP A 69 15.21 8.17 -4.34
C ASP A 69 14.33 7.65 -5.50
N GLU A 70 14.81 6.67 -6.26
CA GLU A 70 13.98 5.95 -7.25
C GLU A 70 12.84 5.18 -6.57
N MET A 71 13.11 4.59 -5.41
CA MET A 71 12.08 3.93 -4.60
C MET A 71 11.00 4.92 -4.16
N GLU A 72 11.38 6.08 -3.61
CA GLU A 72 10.43 7.11 -3.20
C GLU A 72 9.53 7.52 -4.37
N THR A 73 10.13 7.80 -5.53
CA THR A 73 9.40 8.16 -6.75
C THR A 73 8.42 7.07 -7.17
N LYS A 74 8.89 5.82 -7.30
CA LYS A 74 8.06 4.69 -7.71
C LYS A 74 6.91 4.42 -6.74
N LEU A 75 7.15 4.50 -5.44
CA LEU A 75 6.10 4.32 -4.44
C LEU A 75 5.06 5.43 -4.51
N LYS A 76 5.46 6.69 -4.70
CA LYS A 76 4.50 7.79 -4.90
C LYS A 76 3.67 7.60 -6.18
N GLU A 77 4.28 7.12 -7.26
CA GLU A 77 3.60 6.81 -8.52
C GLU A 77 2.53 5.73 -8.38
N LEU A 78 2.68 4.77 -7.47
CA LEU A 78 1.64 3.76 -7.21
C LEU A 78 0.31 4.38 -6.78
N PHE A 79 0.33 5.54 -6.12
CA PHE A 79 -0.90 6.21 -5.69
C PHE A 79 -1.74 6.72 -6.87
N VAL A 80 -1.12 6.95 -8.03
CA VAL A 80 -1.83 7.38 -9.23
C VAL A 80 -2.97 6.42 -9.56
N TRP A 81 -2.81 5.11 -9.33
CA TRP A 81 -3.87 4.13 -9.59
C TRP A 81 -5.13 4.33 -8.73
N ILE A 82 -4.96 4.83 -7.50
CA ILE A 82 -6.06 5.16 -6.58
C ILE A 82 -6.73 6.48 -6.99
N ASP A 83 -5.93 7.48 -7.37
CA ASP A 83 -6.28 8.89 -7.51
C ASP A 83 -6.52 9.38 -8.95
N CYS A 84 -6.32 8.52 -9.96
CA CYS A 84 -6.42 8.96 -11.36
C CYS A 84 -7.86 9.36 -11.72
N LYS A 85 -8.06 10.64 -12.05
CA LYS A 85 -9.17 11.24 -12.83
C LYS A 85 -10.52 10.53 -12.68
N ASP A 86 -11.11 10.61 -11.49
CA ASP A 86 -12.46 10.11 -11.21
C ASP A 86 -12.67 8.61 -11.46
N ARG A 87 -11.58 7.83 -11.51
CA ARG A 87 -11.67 6.38 -11.59
C ARG A 87 -12.40 5.87 -10.36
N ASN A 88 -11.82 6.05 -9.18
CA ASN A 88 -12.45 5.66 -7.93
C ASN A 88 -13.37 6.76 -7.40
N THR A 89 -14.60 6.38 -7.02
CA THR A 89 -15.61 7.32 -6.49
C THR A 89 -15.72 7.23 -4.97
N HIS A 90 -15.17 6.18 -4.38
CA HIS A 90 -15.16 5.92 -2.95
C HIS A 90 -13.80 5.40 -2.50
N PHE A 91 -13.49 5.65 -1.22
CA PHE A 91 -12.13 5.57 -0.70
C PHE A 91 -12.15 5.09 0.76
N LEU A 92 -11.36 4.07 1.06
CA LEU A 92 -11.26 3.46 2.38
C LEU A 92 -9.79 3.34 2.81
N HIS A 93 -9.57 3.51 4.11
CA HIS A 93 -8.31 3.17 4.77
C HIS A 93 -8.57 2.13 5.85
N PHE A 94 -7.85 1.01 5.80
CA PHE A 94 -7.77 0.08 6.91
C PHE A 94 -6.50 0.35 7.70
N ASP A 95 -6.64 0.65 8.99
CA ASP A 95 -5.51 1.04 9.86
C ASP A 95 -4.83 -0.15 10.57
N GLY A 96 -5.22 -1.39 10.25
CA GLY A 96 -4.85 -2.61 10.99
C GLY A 96 -5.92 -3.10 11.97
N HIS A 97 -6.92 -2.27 12.27
CA HIS A 97 -7.99 -2.60 13.22
C HIS A 97 -9.38 -2.29 12.68
N LYS A 98 -9.57 -1.13 12.06
CA LYS A 98 -10.84 -0.59 11.59
C LYS A 98 -10.73 -0.06 10.16
N LEU A 99 -11.88 -0.10 9.49
CA LEU A 99 -12.05 0.42 8.14
C LEU A 99 -12.68 1.81 8.22
N HIS A 100 -12.04 2.79 7.61
CA HIS A 100 -12.43 4.19 7.66
C HIS A 100 -12.76 4.72 6.27
N SER A 101 -13.92 5.38 6.12
CA SER A 101 -14.19 6.17 4.93
C SER A 101 -13.30 7.41 4.94
N LYS A 102 -12.67 7.69 3.80
CA LYS A 102 -11.74 8.80 3.63
C LYS A 102 -12.05 9.58 2.36
N THR A 103 -11.58 10.80 2.29
CA THR A 103 -11.43 11.51 1.01
C THR A 103 -10.17 11.04 0.29
N VAL A 104 -10.10 11.25 -1.02
CA VAL A 104 -8.87 10.96 -1.79
C VAL A 104 -7.66 11.76 -1.26
N HIS A 105 -7.89 12.98 -0.78
CA HIS A 105 -6.84 13.81 -0.20
C HIS A 105 -6.30 13.21 1.11
N GLU A 106 -7.17 12.75 2.01
CA GLU A 106 -6.73 12.06 3.23
C GLU A 106 -5.97 10.77 2.92
N LEU A 107 -6.42 9.99 1.93
CA LEU A 107 -5.71 8.79 1.48
C LEU A 107 -4.31 9.11 0.94
N ARG A 108 -4.18 10.21 0.18
CA ARG A 108 -2.89 10.66 -0.35
C ARG A 108 -1.91 10.96 0.77
N ASN A 109 -2.37 11.65 1.81
CA ASN A 109 -1.55 11.98 2.97
C ASN A 109 -1.11 10.70 3.71
N ILE A 110 -2.04 9.77 3.96
CA ILE A 110 -1.74 8.46 4.58
C ILE A 110 -0.68 7.70 3.77
N TRP A 111 -0.83 7.65 2.44
CA TRP A 111 0.14 6.97 1.58
C TRP A 111 1.50 7.66 1.58
N PHE A 112 1.56 8.98 1.44
CA PHE A 112 2.84 9.70 1.38
C PHE A 112 3.57 9.68 2.72
N ASP A 113 2.87 9.74 3.84
CA ASP A 113 3.46 9.56 5.18
C ASP A 113 4.06 8.16 5.34
N HIS A 114 3.38 7.14 4.80
CA HIS A 114 3.89 5.77 4.78
C HIS A 114 5.16 5.64 3.94
N VAL A 115 5.17 6.21 2.73
CA VAL A 115 6.35 6.23 1.87
C VAL A 115 7.52 6.94 2.54
N ALA A 116 7.29 8.08 3.19
CA ALA A 116 8.33 8.81 3.90
C ALA A 116 9.00 7.96 4.99
N LYS A 117 8.20 7.18 5.76
CA LYS A 117 8.73 6.26 6.79
C LYS A 117 9.62 5.17 6.18
N ILE A 118 9.17 4.52 5.11
CA ILE A 118 9.97 3.50 4.41
C ILE A 118 11.28 4.10 3.90
N VAL A 119 11.23 5.30 3.32
CA VAL A 119 12.40 6.00 2.80
C VAL A 119 13.41 6.30 3.91
N ILE A 120 12.94 6.80 5.06
CA ILE A 120 13.80 7.06 6.22
C ILE A 120 14.48 5.77 6.69
N ASP A 121 13.72 4.69 6.84
CA ASP A 121 14.24 3.39 7.28
C ASP A 121 15.28 2.83 6.29
N ALA A 122 15.02 2.94 4.99
CA ALA A 122 15.97 2.53 3.96
C ALA A 122 17.28 3.35 4.00
N LYS A 123 17.19 4.69 4.17
CA LYS A 123 18.37 5.56 4.31
C LYS A 123 19.21 5.16 5.52
N ASN A 124 18.57 4.91 6.66
CA ASN A 124 19.24 4.51 7.89
C ASN A 124 20.00 3.18 7.74
N ARG A 125 19.42 2.20 7.03
CA ARG A 125 20.11 0.92 6.75
C ARG A 125 21.37 1.13 5.90
N VAL A 126 21.29 1.92 4.83
CA VAL A 126 22.44 2.22 3.96
C VAL A 126 23.58 2.90 4.73
N LEU A 127 23.26 3.86 5.60
CA LEU A 127 24.23 4.55 6.43
C LEU A 127 24.94 3.60 7.42
N ASN A 128 24.18 2.68 8.03
CA ASN A 128 24.72 1.72 9.00
C ASN A 128 25.61 0.67 8.34
N THR A 129 25.25 0.16 7.15
CA THR A 129 26.10 -0.79 6.40
C THR A 129 27.42 -0.12 5.96
N SER A 130 27.34 1.12 5.47
CA SER A 130 28.51 1.91 5.07
C SER A 130 29.46 2.23 6.24
N SER A 131 28.95 2.23 7.47
CA SER A 131 29.73 2.47 8.69
C SER A 131 30.41 1.18 9.21
N ALA A 132 29.74 0.03 9.07
CA ALA A 132 30.30 -1.27 9.42
C ALA A 132 31.48 -1.66 8.50
N ASP A 133 31.35 -1.41 7.20
CA ASP A 133 32.42 -1.69 6.22
C ASP A 133 33.68 -0.82 6.42
N ARG A 134 33.53 0.35 7.06
CA ARG A 134 34.67 1.20 7.41
C ARG A 134 35.42 0.68 8.65
N GLN A 135 34.74 0.06 9.61
CA GLN A 135 35.40 -0.44 10.82
C GLN A 135 36.24 -1.70 10.56
N THR A 136 35.84 -2.55 9.60
CA THR A 136 36.60 -3.73 9.18
C THR A 136 37.84 -3.42 8.34
N GLN A 137 37.96 -2.22 7.77
CA GLN A 137 39.18 -1.82 7.03
C GLN A 137 40.28 -1.22 7.93
N PHE A 138 39.97 -0.92 9.19
CA PHE A 138 40.93 -0.37 10.17
C PHE A 138 41.17 -1.29 11.37
N SER A 139 40.76 -2.56 11.30
CA SER A 139 41.02 -3.61 12.29
C SER A 139 42.02 -4.62 11.73
#